data_AF-A0A0Q8AKX2-F1
#
_entry.id   AF-A0A0Q8AKX2-F1
#
_cell.length_a   1.000
_cell.length_b   1.000
_cell.length_c   1.000
_cell.angle_alpha   90.00
_cell.angle_beta   90.00
_cell.angle_gamma   90.00
#
_symmetry.space_group_name_H-M   'P 1'
#
loop_
_entity.id
_entity.type
_entity.pdbx_description
1 polymer ?
#
loop_
_entity_poly.entity_id
_entity_poly.type
_entity_poly.pdbx_seq_one_letter_code
_entity_poly.pdbx_strand_id
1 'polypeptide(L)'
;MQFGAQHWPQTDRVWRQFALMDLVMERMDVDQVLAARKSGGTAMAAARATCLSCPLHRECRSRLAHNCASTHLKQLCPNASFFEDCRRMRPQA
;
A
#
# COMPACT_ATOMS: atom_id res chain seq x y z
N MET A 1 4.25 -36.95 13.55
CA MET A 1 3.01 -36.20 13.24
C MET A 1 3.39 -34.98 12.43
N GLN A 2 3.06 -34.95 11.14
CA GLN A 2 3.16 -33.73 10.33
C GLN A 2 1.81 -33.03 10.42
N PHE A 3 1.74 -31.92 11.14
CA PHE A 3 0.62 -30.99 11.00
C PHE A 3 0.78 -30.36 9.62
N GLY A 4 -0.01 -30.81 8.64
CA GLY A 4 -0.05 -30.18 7.33
C GLY A 4 -0.28 -28.69 7.55
N ALA A 5 0.64 -27.85 7.07
CA ALA A 5 0.54 -26.41 7.20
C ALA A 5 -0.84 -26.01 6.67
N GLN A 6 -1.72 -25.55 7.58
CA GLN A 6 -3.06 -25.15 7.20
C GLN A 6 -2.91 -24.01 6.19
N HIS A 7 -3.23 -24.30 4.93
CA HIS A 7 -3.19 -23.31 3.87
C HIS A 7 -4.43 -22.43 4.05
N TRP A 8 -4.22 -21.14 4.36
CA TRP A 8 -5.28 -20.16 4.54
C TRP A 8 -5.23 -19.16 3.37
N PRO A 9 -5.91 -19.44 2.24
CA PRO A 9 -5.73 -18.67 1.01
C PRO A 9 -6.10 -17.19 1.17
N GLN A 10 -7.03 -16.89 2.07
CA GLN A 10 -7.45 -15.51 2.37
C GLN A 10 -6.33 -14.74 3.09
N THR A 11 -5.66 -15.39 4.04
CA THR A 11 -4.51 -14.80 4.76
C THR A 11 -3.37 -14.47 3.79
N ASP A 12 -3.04 -15.40 2.89
CA ASP A 12 -2.00 -15.17 1.88
C ASP A 12 -2.34 -14.02 0.93
N ARG A 13 -3.62 -13.84 0.60
CA ARG A 13 -4.09 -12.72 -0.23
C ARG A 13 -3.89 -11.40 0.52
N VAL A 14 -4.27 -11.35 1.80
CA VAL A 14 -4.12 -10.14 2.63
C VAL A 14 -2.66 -9.73 2.72
N TRP A 15 -1.76 -10.65 3.06
CA TRP A 15 -0.33 -10.37 3.16
C TRP A 15 0.28 -9.89 1.83
N ARG A 16 -0.04 -10.56 0.72
CA ARG A 16 0.43 -10.17 -0.61
C ARG A 16 -0.03 -8.77 -1.03
N GLN A 17 -1.21 -8.36 -0.57
CA GLN A 17 -1.77 -7.06 -0.91
C GLN A 17 -1.24 -5.96 0.01
N PHE A 18 -0.99 -6.24 1.29
CA PHE A 18 -0.34 -5.29 2.19
C PHE A 18 1.11 -5.05 1.77
N ALA A 19 1.85 -6.10 1.40
CA ALA A 19 3.19 -5.95 0.84
C ALA A 19 3.18 -5.10 -0.46
N LEU A 20 2.15 -5.24 -1.30
CA LEU A 20 2.00 -4.37 -2.48
C LEU A 20 1.75 -2.91 -2.08
N MET A 21 0.89 -2.66 -1.08
CA MET A 21 0.63 -1.32 -0.57
C MET A 21 1.90 -0.66 -0.02
N ASP A 22 2.71 -1.41 0.73
CA ASP A 22 3.98 -0.91 1.29
C ASP A 22 4.95 -0.46 0.18
N LEU A 23 5.02 -1.22 -0.93
CA LEU A 23 5.80 -0.84 -2.12
C LEU A 23 5.25 0.43 -2.81
N VAL A 24 3.93 0.59 -2.88
CA VAL A 24 3.32 1.83 -3.40
C VAL A 24 3.69 3.01 -2.50
N MET A 25 3.59 2.85 -1.18
CA MET A 25 3.94 3.88 -0.21
C MET A 25 5.41 4.30 -0.32
N GLU A 26 6.31 3.34 -0.47
CA GLU A 26 7.73 3.62 -0.72
C GLU A 26 7.93 4.40 -2.02
N ARG A 27 7.31 3.95 -3.12
CA ARG A 27 7.40 4.62 -4.43
C ARG A 27 6.81 6.03 -4.43
N MET A 28 5.80 6.29 -3.59
CA MET A 28 5.16 7.59 -3.44
C MET A 28 5.82 8.48 -2.38
N ASP A 29 6.95 8.04 -1.81
CA ASP A 29 7.70 8.74 -0.78
C ASP A 29 6.86 9.06 0.48
N VAL A 30 6.03 8.10 0.89
CA VAL A 30 5.17 8.20 2.07
C VAL A 30 6.00 8.01 3.34
N ASP A 31 5.78 8.86 4.33
CA ASP A 31 6.21 8.63 5.71
C ASP A 31 5.30 7.57 6.34
N GLN A 32 5.81 6.34 6.44
CA GLN A 32 5.05 5.20 6.97
C GLN A 32 4.73 5.35 8.45
N VAL A 33 5.56 6.06 9.23
CA VAL A 33 5.30 6.27 10.67
C VAL A 33 4.17 7.28 10.85
N LEU A 34 4.18 8.37 10.06
CA LEU A 34 3.08 9.32 10.01
C LEU A 34 1.79 8.63 9.55
N ALA A 35 1.84 7.88 8.47
CA ALA A 35 0.69 7.14 7.92
C ALA A 35 0.09 6.18 8.96
N ALA A 36 0.93 5.42 9.67
CA ALA A 36 0.50 4.48 10.71
C ALA A 36 -0.18 5.17 11.91
N ARG A 37 0.20 6.41 12.23
CA ARG A 37 -0.34 7.18 13.36
C ARG A 37 -1.52 8.07 12.98
N LYS A 38 -1.69 8.37 11.69
CA LYS A 38 -2.73 9.30 11.21
C LYS A 38 -4.11 8.87 11.67
N SER A 39 -4.84 9.81 12.29
CA SER A 39 -6.17 9.57 12.88
C SER A 39 -6.21 8.38 13.84
N GLY A 40 -5.16 8.20 14.64
CA GLY A 40 -5.02 7.06 15.56
C GLY A 40 -4.88 5.70 14.84
N GLY A 41 -4.43 5.70 13.58
CA GLY A 41 -4.28 4.51 12.74
C GLY A 41 -5.50 4.09 11.94
N THR A 42 -6.67 4.70 12.18
CA THR A 42 -7.90 4.40 11.42
C THR A 42 -7.76 4.70 9.93
N ALA A 43 -7.02 5.74 9.57
CA ALA A 43 -6.78 6.10 8.17
C ALA A 43 -5.97 5.02 7.43
N MET A 44 -4.94 4.45 8.08
CA MET A 44 -4.15 3.35 7.51
C MET A 44 -4.98 2.07 7.39
N ALA A 45 -5.84 1.77 8.38
CA ALA A 45 -6.73 0.62 8.32
C ALA A 45 -7.73 0.73 7.15
N ALA A 46 -8.33 1.90 6.95
CA ALA A 46 -9.21 2.18 5.83
C ALA A 46 -8.47 2.05 4.49
N ALA A 47 -7.27 2.64 4.38
CA ALA A 47 -6.45 2.54 3.16
C ALA A 47 -6.07 1.08 2.84
N ARG A 48 -5.76 0.26 3.85
CA ARG A 48 -5.52 -1.18 3.70
C ARG A 48 -6.76 -1.93 3.20
N ALA A 49 -7.94 -1.62 3.74
CA ALA A 49 -9.20 -2.21 3.29
C ALA A 49 -9.50 -1.84 1.83
N THR A 50 -9.33 -0.57 1.45
CA THR A 50 -9.44 -0.08 0.07
C THR A 50 -8.43 -0.77 -0.85
N CYS A 51 -7.19 -0.95 -0.41
CA CYS A 51 -6.17 -1.64 -1.19
C CYS A 51 -6.52 -3.13 -1.39
N LEU A 52 -7.09 -3.77 -0.37
CA LEU A 52 -7.48 -5.19 -0.39
C LEU A 52 -8.61 -5.50 -1.39
N SER A 53 -9.54 -4.56 -1.55
CA SER A 53 -10.67 -4.65 -2.47
C SER A 53 -10.37 -4.08 -3.87
N CYS A 54 -9.24 -3.40 -4.06
CA CYS A 54 -8.91 -2.73 -5.32
C CYS A 54 -8.80 -3.72 -6.50
N PRO A 55 -9.57 -3.54 -7.59
CA PRO A 55 -9.53 -4.44 -8.74
C PRO A 55 -8.24 -4.28 -9.57
N LEU A 56 -7.57 -3.13 -9.48
CA LEU A 56 -6.38 -2.79 -10.26
C LEU A 56 -5.07 -3.29 -9.63
N HIS A 57 -5.10 -4.14 -8.60
CA HIS A 57 -3.90 -4.59 -7.89
C HIS A 57 -2.90 -5.34 -8.79
N ARG A 58 -3.36 -6.09 -9.80
CA ARG A 58 -2.48 -6.76 -10.77
C ARG A 58 -1.72 -5.77 -11.64
N GLU A 59 -2.44 -4.78 -12.16
CA GLU A 59 -1.85 -3.71 -12.98
C GLU A 59 -0.89 -2.85 -12.15
N CYS A 60 -1.29 -2.49 -10.92
CA CYS A 60 -0.45 -1.77 -9.97
C CYS A 60 0.88 -2.50 -9.73
N ARG A 61 0.84 -3.82 -9.49
CA ARG A 61 2.04 -4.66 -9.32
C ARG A 61 2.93 -4.65 -10.56
N SER A 62 2.35 -4.82 -11.75
CA SER A 62 3.08 -4.79 -13.01
C SER A 62 3.78 -3.43 -13.21
N ARG A 63 3.06 -2.33 -13.02
CA ARG A 63 3.61 -0.97 -13.13
C ARG A 63 4.74 -0.72 -12.12
N LEU A 64 4.59 -1.18 -10.87
CA LEU A 64 5.64 -1.06 -9.87
C LEU A 64 6.93 -1.78 -10.28
N ALA A 65 6.80 -3.00 -10.83
CA ALA A 65 7.93 -3.79 -11.34
C ALA A 65 8.65 -3.12 -12.51
N HIS A 66 7.92 -2.35 -13.34
CA HIS A 66 8.48 -1.57 -14.44
C HIS A 66 8.91 -0.14 -14.04
N ASN A 67 9.21 0.10 -12.75
CA ASN A 67 9.66 1.40 -12.25
C ASN A 67 8.76 2.58 -12.63
N CYS A 68 7.44 2.36 -12.68
CA CYS A 68 6.47 3.39 -13.01
C CYS A 68 6.60 4.61 -12.08
N ALA A 69 6.51 5.81 -12.68
CA ALA A 69 6.57 7.07 -11.96
C ALA A 69 5.42 7.20 -10.95
N SER A 70 5.68 7.90 -9.84
CA SER A 70 4.69 8.14 -8.78
C SER A 70 3.48 8.93 -9.29
N THR A 71 3.65 9.79 -10.31
CA THR A 71 2.57 10.52 -10.98
C THR A 71 1.51 9.61 -11.60
N HIS A 72 1.93 8.53 -12.25
CA HIS A 72 1.01 7.55 -12.82
C HIS A 72 0.32 6.72 -11.73
N LEU A 73 1.02 6.38 -10.65
CA LEU A 73 0.41 5.70 -9.51
C LEU A 73 -0.65 6.57 -8.84
N LYS A 74 -0.44 7.89 -8.74
CA LYS A 74 -1.43 8.82 -8.19
C LYS A 74 -2.74 8.85 -8.97
N GLN A 75 -2.67 8.79 -10.31
CA GLN A 75 -3.87 8.81 -11.16
C GLN A 75 -4.70 7.53 -11.04
N LEU A 76 -4.07 6.41 -10.74
CA LEU A 76 -4.71 5.08 -10.70
C LEU A 76 -5.07 4.62 -9.29
N CYS A 77 -4.34 5.07 -8.27
CA CYS A 77 -4.46 4.54 -6.93
C CYS A 77 -5.61 5.20 -6.15
N PRO A 78 -6.60 4.44 -5.65
CA PRO A 78 -7.68 5.01 -4.84
C PRO A 78 -7.19 5.58 -3.49
N ASN A 79 -6.00 5.16 -3.02
CA ASN A 79 -5.37 5.68 -1.81
C ASN A 79 -4.46 6.90 -2.05
N ALA A 80 -4.40 7.43 -3.28
CA ALA A 80 -3.45 8.48 -3.66
C ALA A 80 -3.50 9.70 -2.72
N SER A 81 -4.70 10.20 -2.41
CA SER A 81 -4.85 11.36 -1.51
C SER A 81 -4.32 11.05 -0.10
N PHE A 82 -4.62 9.88 0.46
CA PHE A 82 -4.09 9.48 1.77
C PHE A 82 -2.55 9.43 1.76
N PHE A 83 -1.96 8.90 0.69
CA PHE A 83 -0.51 8.85 0.54
C PHE A 83 0.12 10.23 0.37
N GLU A 84 -0.53 11.15 -0.36
CA GLU A 84 -0.05 12.52 -0.52
C GLU A 84 -0.05 13.28 0.80
N ASP A 85 -1.11 13.16 1.60
CA ASP A 85 -1.16 13.79 2.91
C ASP A 85 -0.09 13.27 3.87
N CYS A 86 0.38 12.04 3.65
CA CYS A 86 1.40 11.40 4.47
C CYS A 86 2.78 11.43 3.80
N ARG A 87 2.97 12.22 2.74
CA ARG A 87 4.26 12.28 2.04
C ARG A 87 5.33 12.83 2.98
N ARG A 88 6.55 12.27 2.92
CA ARG A 88 7.68 12.79 3.68
C ARG A 88 7.86 14.27 3.34
N MET A 89 7.84 15.11 4.38
CA MET A 89 8.27 16.48 4.22
C MET A 89 9.80 16.43 4.05
N ARG A 90 10.28 16.83 2.87
CA ARG A 90 11.71 17.13 2.74
C ARG A 90 11.97 18.39 3.56
N PRO A 91 12.92 18.38 4.52
CA PRO A 91 13.41 19.63 5.07
C PRO A 91 13.89 20.50 3.90
N GLN A 92 13.39 21.73 3.81
CA GLN A 92 14.01 22.72 2.93
C GLN A 92 15.39 22.99 3.53
N ALA A 93 16.44 22.65 2.78
CA ALA A 93 17.81 23.02 3.11
C ALA A 93 18.01 24.52 2.88
#